data_AF-A0A011PJW5-F1
#
_entry.id   AF-A0A011PJW5-F1
#
_cell.length_a   1.000
_cell.length_b   1.000
_cell.length_c   1.000
_cell.angle_alpha   90.00
_cell.angle_beta   90.00
_cell.angle_gamma   90.00
#
_symmetry.space_group_name_H-M   'P 1'
#
loop_
_entity.id
_entity.type
_entity.pdbx_description
1 polymer ?
#
loop_
_entity_poly.entity_id
_entity_poly.type
_entity_poly.pdbx_seq_one_letter_code
_entity_poly.pdbx_strand_id
1 'polypeptide(L)'
;MNKTLEIKSPWTMVPAEYIDLCMAEIRNALPPDHPLQEHAIYPGIKWARRPIFIVDDDTTGEWIRMDFEQKKRWRKTKYKVPAMEVFKSCGEVAAMIERDHLAELAAWRAAAADADE
;
A
#
# COMPACT_ATOMS: atom_id res chain seq x y z
N MET A 1 -21.18 -3.81 14.49
CA MET A 1 -21.14 -4.05 13.03
C MET A 1 -19.69 -4.06 12.60
N ASN A 2 -19.13 -5.23 12.25
CA ASN A 2 -17.82 -5.28 11.59
C ASN A 2 -18.01 -4.69 10.19
N LYS A 3 -17.62 -3.43 10.00
CA LYS A 3 -17.53 -2.85 8.66
C LYS A 3 -16.36 -3.54 7.96
N THR A 4 -16.68 -4.41 7.01
CA THR A 4 -15.69 -5.03 6.11
C THR A 4 -14.99 -3.92 5.32
N LEU A 5 -13.68 -4.02 5.16
CA LEU A 5 -12.91 -3.09 4.33
C LEU A 5 -13.33 -3.27 2.87
N GLU A 6 -13.91 -2.23 2.27
CA GLU A 6 -14.25 -2.22 0.85
C GLU A 6 -13.05 -1.77 0.02
N ILE A 7 -12.64 -2.60 -0.93
CA ILE A 7 -11.57 -2.26 -1.88
C ILE A 7 -12.18 -1.55 -3.07
N LYS A 8 -11.75 -0.31 -3.31
CA LYS A 8 -12.24 0.54 -4.38
C LYS A 8 -11.11 0.87 -5.34
N SER A 9 -11.42 0.97 -6.63
CA SER A 9 -10.47 1.45 -7.65
C SER A 9 -9.83 2.76 -7.16
N PRO A 10 -8.51 2.97 -7.29
CA PRO A 10 -7.57 2.17 -8.06
C PRO A 10 -6.98 0.99 -7.28
N TRP A 11 -7.41 0.74 -6.04
CA TRP A 11 -6.87 -0.35 -5.24
C TRP A 11 -7.40 -1.71 -5.70
N THR A 12 -6.54 -2.72 -5.58
CA THR A 12 -6.80 -4.11 -5.96
C THR A 12 -6.29 -5.05 -4.88
N MET A 13 -7.03 -6.11 -4.59
CA MET A 13 -6.53 -7.20 -3.76
C MET A 13 -5.33 -7.86 -4.42
N VAL A 14 -4.32 -8.22 -3.62
CA VAL A 14 -3.21 -9.05 -4.10
C VAL A 14 -3.71 -10.49 -4.23
N PRO A 15 -3.65 -11.11 -5.42
CA PRO A 15 -4.05 -12.51 -5.57
C PRO A 15 -3.14 -13.43 -4.77
N ALA A 16 -3.70 -14.53 -4.25
CA ALA A 16 -3.03 -15.35 -3.25
C ALA A 16 -1.73 -15.98 -3.78
N GLU A 17 -1.73 -16.36 -5.05
CA GLU A 17 -0.59 -16.91 -5.77
C GLU A 17 0.61 -15.95 -5.89
N TYR A 18 0.42 -14.64 -5.67
CA TYR A 18 1.48 -13.64 -5.74
C TYR A 18 1.93 -13.14 -4.36
N ILE A 19 1.30 -13.57 -3.26
CA ILE A 19 1.63 -13.06 -1.92
C ILE A 19 3.09 -13.32 -1.59
N ASP A 20 3.58 -14.56 -1.77
CA ASP A 20 4.96 -14.92 -1.44
C ASP A 20 5.97 -14.10 -2.24
N LEU A 21 5.66 -13.84 -3.53
CA LEU A 21 6.47 -12.99 -4.39
C LEU A 21 6.50 -11.55 -3.86
N CYS A 22 5.34 -10.97 -3.53
CA CYS A 22 5.25 -9.63 -2.97
C CYS A 22 5.95 -9.52 -1.61
N MET A 23 5.82 -10.53 -0.74
CA MET A 23 6.54 -10.58 0.53
C MET A 23 8.06 -10.59 0.31
N ALA A 24 8.55 -11.38 -0.64
CA ALA A 24 9.97 -11.40 -1.00
C ALA A 24 10.43 -10.04 -1.54
N GLU A 25 9.66 -9.38 -2.42
CA GLU A 25 9.96 -8.04 -2.91
C GLU A 25 10.04 -7.00 -1.79
N ILE A 26 9.08 -7.02 -0.86
CA ILE A 26 9.07 -6.13 0.31
C ILE A 26 10.31 -6.37 1.17
N ARG A 27 10.61 -7.62 1.52
CA ARG A 27 11.78 -7.97 2.35
C ARG A 27 13.09 -7.59 1.70
N ASN A 28 13.22 -7.79 0.39
CA ASN A 28 14.41 -7.41 -0.37
C ASN A 28 14.60 -5.89 -0.48
N ALA A 29 13.53 -5.10 -0.37
CA ALA A 29 13.60 -3.65 -0.37
C ALA A 29 13.98 -3.05 0.99
N LEU A 30 14.02 -3.87 2.04
CA LEU A 30 14.37 -3.46 3.39
C LEU A 30 15.82 -3.84 3.73
N PRO A 31 16.54 -2.99 4.49
CA PRO A 31 17.84 -3.33 5.07
C PRO A 31 17.76 -4.61 5.93
N PRO A 32 18.86 -5.37 6.07
CA PRO A 32 18.88 -6.58 6.91
C PRO A 32 18.57 -6.31 8.39
N ASP A 33 18.89 -5.12 8.88
CA ASP A 33 18.67 -4.66 10.26
C ASP A 33 17.37 -3.86 10.42
N HIS A 34 16.48 -3.90 9.43
CA HIS A 34 15.17 -3.26 9.50
C HIS A 34 14.21 -4.11 10.36
N PRO A 35 13.44 -3.53 11.31
CA PRO A 35 12.55 -4.30 12.20
C PRO A 35 11.57 -5.22 11.45
N LEU A 36 10.98 -4.71 10.36
CA LEU A 36 10.06 -5.48 9.52
C LEU A 36 10.68 -6.73 8.86
N GLN A 37 12.00 -6.94 8.92
CA GLN A 37 12.61 -8.20 8.49
C GLN A 37 12.18 -9.38 9.37
N GLU A 38 11.89 -9.15 10.64
CA GLU A 38 11.49 -10.19 11.59
C GLU A 38 9.97 -10.27 11.76
N HIS A 39 9.25 -9.26 11.29
CA HIS A 39 7.80 -9.20 11.45
C HIS A 39 7.08 -10.19 10.51
N ALA A 40 5.99 -10.76 11.02
CA ALA A 40 4.99 -11.44 10.23
C ALA A 40 4.16 -10.40 9.47
N ILE A 41 4.52 -10.18 8.20
CA ILE A 41 3.89 -9.19 7.34
C ILE A 41 3.12 -9.85 6.20
N TYR A 42 1.99 -9.26 5.80
CA TYR A 42 1.14 -9.78 4.74
C TYR A 42 0.65 -8.67 3.79
N PRO A 43 1.08 -8.64 2.51
CA PRO A 43 0.63 -7.64 1.55
C PRO A 43 -0.76 -7.99 0.99
N GLY A 44 -1.82 -7.40 1.55
CA GLY A 44 -3.21 -7.72 1.16
C GLY A 44 -3.75 -6.89 0.00
N ILE A 45 -3.30 -5.63 -0.14
CA ILE A 45 -3.88 -4.68 -1.08
C ILE A 45 -2.76 -3.95 -1.82
N LYS A 46 -2.94 -3.73 -3.12
CA LYS A 46 -2.02 -3.00 -3.99
C LYS A 46 -2.76 -1.90 -4.74
N TRP A 47 -2.14 -0.75 -4.92
CA TRP A 47 -2.65 0.27 -5.84
C TRP A 47 -2.40 -0.20 -7.28
N ALA A 48 -3.43 -0.30 -8.12
CA ALA A 48 -3.31 -0.75 -9.49
C ALA A 48 -2.22 0.03 -10.26
N ARG A 49 -1.38 -0.71 -10.99
CA ARG A 49 -0.29 -0.20 -11.84
C ARG A 49 0.81 0.58 -11.10
N ARG A 50 0.73 0.72 -9.78
CA ARG A 50 1.76 1.34 -8.94
C ARG A 50 2.27 0.34 -7.91
N PRO A 51 3.57 0.32 -7.59
CA PRO A 51 4.10 -0.55 -6.54
C PRO A 51 3.85 0.09 -5.16
N ILE A 52 2.58 0.35 -4.84
CA ILE A 52 2.15 0.85 -3.53
C ILE A 52 1.30 -0.24 -2.88
N PHE A 53 1.70 -0.69 -1.70
CA PHE A 53 1.07 -1.79 -0.98
C PHE A 53 0.51 -1.32 0.35
N ILE A 54 -0.62 -1.91 0.78
CA ILE A 54 -1.04 -1.96 2.17
C ILE A 54 -0.67 -3.33 2.70
N VAL A 55 0.21 -3.34 3.70
CA VAL A 55 0.77 -4.53 4.33
C VAL A 55 0.21 -4.61 5.74
N ASP A 56 -0.38 -5.75 6.08
CA ASP A 56 -0.74 -6.07 7.46
C ASP A 56 0.52 -6.50 8.21
N ASP A 57 0.73 -5.96 9.40
CA ASP A 57 1.80 -6.33 10.31
C ASP A 57 1.19 -7.05 11.52
N ASP A 58 1.06 -8.37 11.43
CA ASP A 58 0.48 -9.21 12.48
C ASP A 58 1.29 -9.14 13.79
N THR A 59 2.54 -8.67 13.72
CA THR A 59 3.42 -8.55 14.90
C THR A 59 3.01 -7.36 15.77
N THR A 60 2.60 -6.25 15.15
CA THR A 60 2.19 -5.03 15.85
C THR A 60 0.67 -4.79 15.81
N GLY A 61 -0.05 -5.48 14.93
CA GLY A 61 -1.46 -5.25 14.62
C GLY A 61 -1.70 -3.96 13.82
N GLU A 62 -0.66 -3.44 13.14
CA GLU A 62 -0.72 -2.19 12.37
C GLU A 62 -0.82 -2.46 10.87
N TRP A 63 -1.35 -1.50 10.12
CA TRP A 63 -1.31 -1.54 8.65
C TRP A 63 -0.29 -0.54 8.14
N ILE A 64 0.55 -0.96 7.21
CA ILE A 64 1.63 -0.14 6.68
C ILE A 64 1.40 0.07 5.19
N ARG A 65 1.23 1.33 4.79
CA ARG A 65 1.34 1.71 3.37
C ARG A 65 2.81 1.83 3.01
N MET A 66 3.23 1.09 2.00
CA MET A 66 4.58 1.12 1.45
C MET A 66 4.55 1.62 0.01
N ASP A 67 5.11 2.79 -0.24
CA ASP A 67 5.24 3.38 -1.58
C ASP A 67 6.65 3.15 -2.12
N PHE A 68 6.78 2.27 -3.12
CA PHE A 68 8.08 1.91 -3.71
C PHE A 68 8.51 2.85 -4.83
N GLU A 69 7.63 3.71 -5.35
CA GLU A 69 8.02 4.78 -6.27
C GLU A 69 8.80 5.85 -5.52
N GLN A 70 8.37 6.15 -4.29
CA GLN A 70 9.03 7.11 -3.42
C GLN A 70 9.97 6.41 -2.44
N LYS A 71 11.28 6.44 -2.70
CA LYS A 71 12.26 5.87 -1.76
C LYS A 71 12.89 6.93 -0.88
N LYS A 72 12.84 6.72 0.44
CA LYS A 72 13.46 7.60 1.45
C LYS A 72 14.74 6.96 1.99
N ARG A 73 15.72 7.80 2.34
CA ARG A 73 16.95 7.33 2.98
C ARG A 73 16.60 6.76 4.36
N TRP A 74 17.04 5.54 4.64
CA TRP A 74 16.79 4.91 5.92
C TRP A 74 17.78 5.40 6.96
N ARG A 75 17.31 6.21 7.92
CA ARG A 75 18.12 6.84 8.95
C ARG A 75 19.35 7.54 8.31
N LYS A 76 20.52 7.42 8.92
CA LYS A 76 21.81 7.92 8.38
C LYS A 76 22.58 6.87 7.56
N THR A 77 21.94 5.77 7.15
CA THR A 77 22.61 4.67 6.43
C THR A 77 22.70 4.94 4.92
N LYS A 78 23.32 4.04 4.16
CA LYS A 78 23.34 4.09 2.69
C LYS A 78 22.05 3.57 2.03
N TYR A 79 21.21 2.87 2.79
CA TYR A 79 20.04 2.19 2.26
C TYR A 79 18.91 3.17 2.00
N LYS A 80 18.13 2.89 0.96
CA LYS A 80 16.87 3.57 0.67
C LYS A 80 15.75 2.56 0.78
N VAL A 81 14.73 2.90 1.55
CA VAL A 81 13.53 2.09 1.77
C VAL A 81 12.32 2.74 1.10
N PRO A 82 11.27 1.98 0.77
CA PRO A 82 9.98 2.55 0.39
C PRO A 82 9.52 3.59 1.41
N ALA A 83 8.81 4.62 0.97
CA ALA A 83 8.18 5.56 1.89
C ALA A 83 7.06 4.81 2.63
N MET A 84 7.13 4.82 3.95
CA MET A 84 6.18 4.11 4.81
C MET A 84 5.28 5.08 5.55
N GLU A 85 4.02 4.70 5.68
CA GLU A 85 2.99 5.37 6.46
C GLU A 85 2.23 4.31 7.26
N VAL A 86 2.12 4.48 8.57
CA VAL A 86 1.52 3.50 9.49
C VAL A 86 0.11 3.96 9.86
N PHE A 87 -0.83 3.04 9.76
CA PHE A 87 -2.22 3.21 10.15
C PHE A 87 -2.52 2.35 11.37
N LYS A 88 -3.19 2.95 12.35
CA LYS A 88 -3.54 2.31 13.63
C LYS A 88 -4.92 1.67 13.60
N SER A 89 -5.69 1.92 12.55
CA SER A 89 -7.03 1.34 12.42
C SER A 89 -7.41 1.10 10.97
N CYS A 90 -8.23 0.08 10.76
CA CYS A 90 -8.89 -0.20 9.49
C CYS A 90 -9.70 1.02 8.97
N GLY A 91 -10.21 1.87 9.87
CA GLY A 91 -10.91 3.09 9.49
C GLY A 91 -10.02 4.13 8.78
N GLU A 92 -8.75 4.24 9.18
CA GLU A 92 -7.80 5.13 8.51
C GLU A 92 -7.42 4.61 7.11
N VAL A 93 -7.25 3.29 6.99
CA VAL A 93 -7.02 2.63 5.69
C VAL A 93 -8.22 2.85 4.76
N ALA A 94 -9.44 2.64 5.27
CA ALA A 94 -10.67 2.85 4.50
C ALA A 94 -10.82 4.30 4.03
N ALA A 95 -10.53 5.28 4.89
CA ALA A 95 -10.58 6.70 4.53
C ALA A 95 -9.57 7.08 3.45
N MET A 96 -8.37 6.49 3.49
CA MET A 96 -7.34 6.67 2.48
C MET A 96 -7.74 6.05 1.13
N ILE A 97 -8.22 4.80 1.12
CA ILE A 97 -8.75 4.15 -0.08
C ILE A 97 -9.90 4.96 -0.70
N GLU A 98 -10.82 5.45 0.13
CA GLU A 98 -11.95 6.27 -0.34
C GLU A 98 -11.49 7.56 -1.00
N ARG A 99 -10.55 8.28 -0.36
CA ARG A 99 -10.01 9.52 -0.92
C ARG A 99 -9.35 9.28 -2.27
N ASP A 100 -8.54 8.23 -2.38
CA ASP A 100 -7.82 7.90 -3.61
C ASP A 100 -8.80 7.47 -4.72
N HIS A 101 -9.87 6.76 -4.36
CA HIS A 101 -10.96 6.39 -5.26
C HIS A 101 -11.70 7.61 -5.81
N LEU A 102 -12.10 8.54 -4.94
CA LEU A 102 -12.77 9.77 -5.35
C LEU A 102 -11.91 10.61 -6.29
N ALA A 103 -10.60 10.66 -6.05
CA ALA A 103 -9.65 11.33 -6.94
C ALA A 103 -9.58 10.66 -8.32
N GLU A 104 -9.55 9.33 -8.39
CA GLU A 104 -9.57 8.60 -9.66
C GLU A 104 -10.88 8.83 -10.44
N LEU A 105 -12.03 8.77 -9.76
CA LEU A 105 -13.33 9.04 -10.37
C LEU A 105 -13.41 10.47 -10.93
N ALA A 106 -12.88 11.45 -10.21
CA ALA A 106 -12.83 12.83 -10.67
C ALA A 106 -11.96 12.96 -11.94
N ALA A 107 -10.79 12.33 -11.97
CA ALA A 107 -9.91 12.32 -13.13
C ALA A 107 -10.54 11.64 -14.34
N TRP A 108 -11.22 10.51 -14.15
CA TRP A 108 -11.92 9.81 -15.22
C TRP A 108 -13.07 10.63 -15.80
N ARG A 109 -13.86 11.29 -14.94
CA ARG A 109 -14.95 12.18 -15.39
C ARG A 109 -14.44 13.39 -16.18
N ALA A 110 -13.33 13.99 -15.76
CA ALA A 110 -12.71 15.09 -16.50
C ALA A 110 -12.23 14.62 -17.88
N ALA A 111 -11.52 13.50 -17.95
CA ALA A 111 -11.03 12.94 -19.22
C ALA A 111 -12.15 12.52 -20.17
N ALA A 112 -13.30 12.05 -19.64
CA ALA A 112 -14.47 11.73 -20.45
C ALA A 112 -15.14 12.99 -21.03
N ALA A 113 -15.19 14.08 -20.27
CA ALA A 113 -15.73 15.36 -20.74
C ALA A 113 -14.87 15.97 -21.86
N ASP A 114 -13.54 15.85 -21.78
CA ASP A 114 -12.61 16.34 -22.81
C ASP A 114 -12.64 15.49 -24.10
N ALA A 115 -13.17 14.26 -24.05
CA ALA A 115 -13.24 13.36 -25.20
C ALA A 115 -14.52 13.51 -26.04
N ASP A 116 -15.52 14.19 -25.49
CA ASP A 116 -16.82 14.46 -26.13
C ASP A 116 -16.84 15.84 -26.84
N GLU A 117 -15.73 16.60 -26.83
CA GLU A 117 -15.53 17.91 -27.49
C GLU A 117 -14.64 17.79 -28.74
#